data_AF-A0A3P6U412-F1
#
_entry.id   AF-A0A3P6U412-F1
#
_cell.length_a   1.000
_cell.length_b   1.000
_cell.length_c   1.000
_cell.angle_alpha   90.00
_cell.angle_beta   90.00
_cell.angle_gamma   90.00
#
_symmetry.space_group_name_H-M   'P 1'
#
loop_
_entity.id
_entity.type
_entity.pdbx_description
1 polymer ?
#
loop_
_entity_poly.entity_id
_entity_poly.type
_entity_poly.pdbx_seq_one_letter_code
_entity_poly.pdbx_strand_id
1 'polypeptide(L)'
;MKQCATMATMSEYIQQTEANDGIRFSWNVWPASRLDAAQLIVPVSCLYTPMKERADFPPVMYDPVVCSRCRAILNPFCQVDLRTKAWVCCMCACRNTFPPQYAGMTEQNLPAELMPQFTTLEYTITLLLDQESPPESKLVIVGKRRKPETSTGWSLRSAELHTNIFIPAFFQKAPVTPMIFLYVMDTCLEEAEFSNLKSAIQQSIATLPPSTLVGLITFGRMVHIHRLNSGPIAKSWVFKGTKDYTGAQIQVGLSD
;
A
#
# COMPACT_ATOMS: atom_id res chain seq x y z
N MET A 1 -12.00 32.59 29.62
CA MET A 1 -12.92 31.48 29.90
C MET A 1 -12.33 30.22 29.28
N LYS A 2 -11.67 29.39 30.09
CA LYS A 2 -11.14 28.10 29.64
C LYS A 2 -12.33 27.16 29.53
N GLN A 3 -12.68 26.72 28.32
CA GLN A 3 -13.61 25.60 28.16
C GLN A 3 -12.97 24.39 28.82
N CYS A 4 -13.51 24.03 29.98
CA CYS A 4 -13.27 22.74 30.61
C CYS A 4 -13.85 21.70 29.65
N ALA A 5 -13.00 21.04 28.87
CA ALA A 5 -13.42 19.91 28.06
C ALA A 5 -13.98 18.86 29.02
N THR A 6 -15.28 18.60 28.91
CA THR A 6 -15.96 17.49 29.58
C THR A 6 -15.12 16.23 29.35
N MET A 7 -14.60 15.61 30.41
CA MET A 7 -13.75 14.42 30.28
C MET A 7 -14.53 13.33 29.55
N ALA A 8 -14.17 13.04 28.31
CA ALA A 8 -14.70 11.90 27.58
C ALA A 8 -14.38 10.63 28.37
N THR A 9 -15.37 9.75 28.51
CA THR A 9 -15.16 8.42 29.10
C THR A 9 -14.13 7.65 28.25
N MET A 10 -13.43 6.68 28.86
CA MET A 10 -12.48 5.84 28.11
C MET A 10 -13.16 5.12 26.93
N SER A 11 -14.44 4.77 27.06
CA SER A 11 -15.22 4.19 25.98
C SER A 11 -15.40 5.15 24.81
N GLU A 12 -15.77 6.39 25.08
CA GLU A 12 -15.90 7.44 24.04
C GLU A 12 -14.55 7.73 23.37
N TYR A 13 -13.47 7.77 24.16
CA TYR A 13 -12.11 7.93 23.62
C TYR A 13 -11.74 6.81 22.65
N ILE A 14 -11.99 5.55 23.02
CA ILE A 14 -11.70 4.39 22.16
C ILE A 14 -12.52 4.46 20.88
N GLN A 15 -13.83 4.73 20.98
CA GLN A 15 -14.70 4.82 19.82
C GLN A 15 -14.29 5.95 18.88
N GLN A 16 -13.92 7.10 19.42
CA GLN A 16 -13.48 8.26 18.64
C GLN A 16 -12.12 8.00 17.97
N THR A 17 -11.19 7.37 18.67
CA THR A 17 -9.87 7.01 18.13
C THR A 17 -10.01 5.98 17.03
N GLU A 18 -10.85 4.96 17.23
CA GLU A 18 -11.15 3.99 16.20
C GLU A 18 -11.82 4.65 14.99
N ALA A 19 -12.80 5.55 15.21
CA ALA A 19 -13.47 6.32 14.16
C ALA A 19 -12.52 7.18 13.34
N ASN A 20 -11.60 7.89 14.00
CA ASN A 20 -10.69 8.82 13.36
C ASN A 20 -9.48 8.11 12.71
N ASP A 21 -8.76 7.30 13.47
CA ASP A 21 -7.47 6.78 13.04
C ASP A 21 -7.53 5.32 12.56
N GLY A 22 -8.69 4.67 12.71
CA GLY A 22 -8.84 3.26 12.36
C GLY A 22 -8.00 2.34 13.25
N ILE A 23 -7.64 2.79 14.45
CA ILE A 23 -6.82 2.03 15.40
C ILE A 23 -7.62 1.67 16.66
N ARG A 24 -7.40 0.47 17.17
CA ARG A 24 -7.90 0.03 18.48
C ARG A 24 -6.84 -0.74 19.23
N PHE A 25 -6.38 -0.21 20.36
CA PHE A 25 -5.38 -0.86 21.19
C PHE A 25 -5.98 -1.79 22.24
N SER A 26 -5.24 -2.85 22.58
CA SER A 26 -5.49 -3.64 23.80
C SER A 26 -5.28 -2.80 25.07
N TRP A 27 -4.32 -1.87 25.04
CA TRP A 27 -4.00 -0.95 26.13
C TRP A 27 -3.82 0.48 25.58
N ASN A 28 -4.66 1.41 26.04
CA ASN A 28 -4.56 2.85 25.68
C ASN A 28 -3.64 3.63 26.65
N VAL A 29 -3.14 2.97 27.69
CA VAL A 29 -2.10 3.49 28.58
C VAL A 29 -1.02 2.43 28.64
N TRP A 30 0.20 2.79 28.25
CA TRP A 30 1.30 1.83 28.12
C TRP A 30 2.06 1.68 29.44
N PRO A 31 2.65 0.50 29.69
CA PRO A 31 3.54 0.30 30.83
C PRO A 31 4.75 1.24 30.74
N ALA A 32 5.05 1.94 31.83
CA ALA A 32 6.16 2.90 31.87
C ALA A 32 7.54 2.21 31.96
N SER A 33 7.58 0.94 32.37
CA SER A 33 8.81 0.18 32.54
C SER A 33 8.74 -1.19 31.86
N ARG A 34 9.90 -1.78 31.59
CA ARG A 34 9.99 -3.16 31.04
C ARG A 34 9.48 -4.21 32.03
N LEU A 35 9.58 -3.95 33.34
CA LEU A 35 9.09 -4.85 34.38
C LEU A 35 7.55 -4.92 34.34
N ASP A 36 6.89 -3.76 34.28
CA ASP A 36 5.44 -3.69 34.17
C ASP A 36 4.96 -4.29 32.85
N ALA A 37 5.69 -4.06 31.76
CA ALA A 37 5.40 -4.65 30.46
C ALA A 37 5.48 -6.18 30.46
N ALA A 38 6.45 -6.76 31.18
CA ALA A 38 6.61 -8.21 31.30
C ALA A 38 5.50 -8.89 32.12
N GLN A 39 4.75 -8.11 32.92
CA GLN A 39 3.63 -8.61 33.71
C GLN A 39 2.29 -8.58 32.95
N LEU A 40 2.26 -7.99 31.75
CA LEU A 40 1.04 -7.93 30.96
C LEU A 40 0.66 -9.32 30.42
N ILE A 41 -0.52 -9.78 30.80
CA ILE A 41 -1.11 -11.03 30.27
C ILE A 41 -1.48 -10.88 28.78
N VAL A 42 -2.01 -9.70 28.42
CA VAL A 42 -2.33 -9.33 27.04
C VAL A 42 -1.26 -8.37 26.54
N PRO A 43 -0.59 -8.63 25.41
CA PRO A 43 0.44 -7.73 24.91
C PRO A 43 -0.15 -6.38 24.50
N VAL A 44 0.68 -5.32 24.52
CA VAL A 44 0.36 -4.06 23.83
C VAL A 44 0.31 -4.34 22.33
N SER A 45 -0.89 -4.29 21.77
CA SER A 45 -1.16 -4.57 20.36
C SER A 45 -2.26 -3.63 19.87
N CYS A 46 -2.35 -3.46 18.55
CA CYS A 46 -3.45 -2.73 17.94
C CYS A 46 -4.07 -3.52 16.79
N LEU A 47 -5.37 -3.36 16.62
CA LEU A 47 -6.04 -3.60 15.37
C LEU A 47 -5.99 -2.30 14.57
N TYR A 48 -5.43 -2.34 13.36
CA TYR A 48 -5.29 -1.18 12.50
C TYR A 48 -5.97 -1.44 11.16
N THR A 49 -6.78 -0.48 10.72
CA THR A 49 -7.46 -0.47 9.43
C THR A 49 -6.89 0.66 8.57
N PRO A 50 -5.84 0.41 7.75
CA PRO A 50 -5.14 1.47 7.03
C PRO A 50 -6.02 2.23 6.05
N MET A 51 -6.90 1.52 5.34
CA MET A 51 -7.82 2.08 4.34
C MET A 51 -9.21 2.30 4.95
N LYS A 52 -9.27 2.85 6.17
CA LYS A 52 -10.57 3.18 6.78
C LYS A 52 -11.22 4.30 6.00
N GLU A 53 -12.43 4.06 5.51
CA GLU A 53 -13.20 5.06 4.77
C GLU A 53 -13.56 6.25 5.67
N ARG A 54 -13.23 7.45 5.18
CA ARG A 54 -13.45 8.73 5.85
C ARG A 54 -13.94 9.75 4.85
N ALA A 55 -15.24 10.07 4.90
CA ALA A 55 -15.85 11.05 4.01
C ALA A 55 -15.53 12.51 4.42
N ASP A 56 -15.03 12.71 5.64
CA ASP A 56 -14.77 14.02 6.22
C ASP A 56 -13.46 14.66 5.73
N PHE A 57 -12.53 13.88 5.18
CA PHE A 57 -11.19 14.36 4.84
C PHE A 57 -10.76 14.00 3.42
N PRO A 58 -10.67 14.99 2.50
CA PRO A 58 -10.15 14.75 1.16
C PRO A 58 -8.64 14.50 1.19
N PRO A 59 -8.11 13.70 0.24
CA PRO A 59 -6.68 13.46 0.14
C PRO A 59 -5.93 14.75 -0.22
N VAL A 60 -4.71 14.89 0.31
CA VAL A 60 -3.86 16.06 0.04
C VAL A 60 -3.01 15.83 -1.21
N MET A 61 -2.92 16.84 -2.08
CA MET A 61 -2.31 16.73 -3.41
C MET A 61 -0.87 17.27 -3.44
N TYR A 62 -0.05 16.86 -2.49
CA TYR A 62 1.37 17.23 -2.42
C TYR A 62 2.20 16.14 -1.74
N ASP A 63 3.52 16.20 -1.94
CA ASP A 63 4.44 15.21 -1.38
C ASP A 63 4.59 15.38 0.14
N PRO A 64 4.63 14.29 0.91
CA PRO A 64 4.78 14.35 2.36
C PRO A 64 6.15 14.93 2.76
N VAL A 65 6.17 15.74 3.83
CA VAL A 65 7.41 16.24 4.41
C VAL A 65 8.05 15.16 5.26
N VAL A 66 9.30 14.82 4.96
CA VAL A 66 10.01 13.67 5.57
C VAL A 66 11.18 14.12 6.44
N CYS A 67 11.37 13.48 7.59
CA CYS A 67 12.54 13.70 8.44
C CYS A 67 13.84 13.30 7.72
N SER A 68 14.85 14.17 7.79
CA SER A 68 16.17 13.97 7.20
C SER A 68 16.95 12.79 7.79
N ARG A 69 16.67 12.39 9.04
CA ARG A 69 17.36 11.31 9.74
C ARG A 69 16.62 9.98 9.70
N CYS A 70 15.43 9.91 10.30
CA CYS A 70 14.69 8.65 10.47
C CYS A 70 13.63 8.39 9.41
N ARG A 71 13.42 9.33 8.47
CA ARG A 71 12.40 9.25 7.42
C ARG A 71 10.93 9.18 7.89
N ALA A 72 10.66 9.46 9.16
CA ALA A 72 9.29 9.66 9.64
C ALA A 72 8.63 10.86 8.94
N ILE A 73 7.32 10.77 8.69
CA ILE A 73 6.53 11.81 8.05
C ILE A 73 6.14 12.87 9.09
N LEU A 74 6.14 14.13 8.68
CA LEU A 74 5.62 15.26 9.46
C LEU A 74 4.18 14.95 9.91
N ASN A 75 3.88 15.19 11.18
CA ASN A 75 2.59 14.89 11.79
C ASN A 75 2.32 15.84 12.96
N PRO A 76 1.08 15.90 13.50
CA PRO A 76 0.70 16.87 14.53
C PRO A 76 1.48 16.74 15.85
N PHE A 77 2.17 15.63 16.09
CA PHE A 77 2.96 15.41 17.30
C PHE A 77 4.39 15.97 17.20
N CYS A 78 4.81 16.48 16.03
CA CYS A 78 6.10 17.14 15.88
C CYS A 78 6.10 18.55 16.48
N GLN A 79 7.18 18.95 17.15
CA GLN A 79 7.30 20.32 17.65
C GLN A 79 7.70 21.26 16.52
N VAL A 80 6.96 22.35 16.33
CA VAL A 80 7.11 23.26 15.19
C VAL A 80 7.50 24.66 15.67
N ASP A 81 8.57 25.20 15.11
CA ASP A 81 8.97 26.60 15.27
C ASP A 81 8.65 27.37 13.98
N LEU A 82 7.55 28.11 14.02
CA LEU A 82 7.06 28.92 12.90
C LEU A 82 7.96 30.11 12.57
N ARG A 83 8.79 30.56 13.52
CA ARG A 83 9.70 31.70 13.34
C ARG A 83 10.96 31.26 12.60
N THR A 84 11.56 30.13 12.99
CA THR A 84 12.74 29.59 12.30
C THR A 84 12.40 28.67 11.14
N LYS A 85 11.11 28.43 10.88
CA LYS A 85 10.60 27.49 9.86
C LYS A 85 11.29 26.13 9.98
N ALA A 86 11.30 25.62 11.21
CA ALA A 86 11.91 24.34 11.54
C ALA A 86 10.94 23.48 12.36
N TRP A 87 11.17 22.17 12.36
CA TRP A 87 10.42 21.22 13.17
C TRP A 87 11.32 20.14 13.76
N VAL A 88 10.93 19.62 14.92
CA VAL A 88 11.62 18.53 15.62
C VAL A 88 10.77 17.27 15.48
N CYS A 89 11.38 16.23 14.92
CA CYS A 89 10.71 14.95 14.70
C CYS A 89 10.37 14.26 16.02
N CYS A 90 9.10 13.88 16.21
CA CYS A 90 8.63 13.17 17.41
C CYS A 90 9.22 11.75 17.58
N MET A 91 9.76 11.16 16.51
CA MET A 91 10.33 9.80 16.53
C MET A 91 11.81 9.76 16.91
N CYS A 92 12.62 10.72 16.42
CA CYS A 92 14.09 10.69 16.60
C CYS A 92 14.69 11.98 17.17
N ALA A 93 13.86 12.98 17.50
CA ALA A 93 14.24 14.30 18.01
C ALA A 93 15.20 15.09 17.09
N CYS A 94 15.37 14.68 15.83
CA CYS A 94 16.16 15.43 14.85
C CYS A 94 15.43 16.71 14.44
N ARG A 95 16.16 17.83 14.37
CA ARG A 95 15.66 19.10 13.86
C ARG A 95 15.77 19.13 12.33
N ASN A 96 14.68 19.51 11.67
CA ASN A 96 14.54 19.60 10.22
C ASN A 96 14.06 21.00 9.84
N THR A 97 14.35 21.44 8.63
CA THR A 97 13.83 22.68 8.04
C THR A 97 12.62 22.37 7.16
N PHE A 98 11.64 23.27 7.10
CA PHE A 98 10.54 23.10 6.17
C PHE A 98 10.96 23.34 4.71
N PRO A 99 10.33 22.67 3.74
CA PRO A 99 10.47 23.01 2.32
C PRO A 99 9.98 24.43 2.00
N PRO A 100 10.45 25.05 0.90
CA PRO A 100 10.05 26.41 0.53
C PRO A 100 8.54 26.62 0.37
N GLN A 101 7.78 25.60 -0.03
CA GLN A 101 6.32 25.71 -0.18
C GLN A 101 5.58 26.01 1.14
N TYR A 102 6.20 25.73 2.30
CA TYR A 102 5.64 26.03 3.62
C TYR A 102 6.06 27.42 4.15
N ALA A 103 6.75 28.25 3.36
CA ALA A 103 7.23 29.56 3.82
C ALA A 103 6.10 30.46 4.36
N GLY A 104 4.90 30.36 3.78
CA GLY A 104 3.71 31.12 4.17
C GLY A 104 2.93 30.59 5.39
N MET A 105 3.37 29.50 6.03
CA MET A 105 2.64 28.92 7.17
C MET A 105 2.59 29.89 8.36
N THR A 106 1.42 30.03 8.98
CA THR A 106 1.20 30.82 10.20
C THR A 106 0.43 29.99 11.22
N GLU A 107 0.26 30.48 12.45
CA GLU A 107 -0.52 29.77 13.48
C GLU A 107 -1.98 29.59 13.08
N GLN A 108 -2.54 30.54 12.32
CA GLN A 108 -3.92 30.49 11.82
C GLN A 108 -4.04 29.70 10.50
N ASN A 109 -2.93 29.50 9.78
CA ASN A 109 -2.89 28.81 8.50
C ASN A 109 -1.79 27.75 8.53
N LEU A 110 -2.05 26.72 9.33
CA LEU A 110 -1.20 25.54 9.40
C LEU A 110 -1.50 24.60 8.22
N PRO A 111 -0.47 23.90 7.71
CA PRO A 111 -0.69 22.87 6.73
C PRO A 111 -1.43 21.68 7.36
N ALA A 112 -2.09 20.87 6.53
CA ALA A 112 -2.99 19.81 7.00
C ALA A 112 -2.29 18.84 7.96
N GLU A 113 -1.03 18.46 7.70
CA GLU A 113 -0.26 17.52 8.52
C GLU A 113 0.00 17.99 9.96
N LEU A 114 -0.20 19.28 10.25
CA LEU A 114 0.02 19.87 11.56
C LEU A 114 -1.26 20.20 12.32
N MET A 115 -2.44 20.04 11.70
CA MET A 115 -3.68 20.32 12.39
C MET A 115 -4.04 19.11 13.29
N PRO A 116 -4.43 19.31 14.56
CA PRO A 116 -4.69 18.22 15.50
C PRO A 116 -5.75 17.19 15.05
N GLN A 117 -6.67 17.60 14.18
CA GLN A 117 -7.70 16.72 13.60
C GLN A 117 -7.17 15.78 12.49
N PHE A 118 -5.98 16.05 11.94
CA PHE A 118 -5.38 15.32 10.83
C PHE A 118 -4.23 14.41 11.31
N THR A 119 -4.51 13.57 12.32
CA THR A 119 -3.61 12.52 12.78
C THR A 119 -3.43 11.40 11.74
N THR A 120 -4.48 11.16 10.94
CA THR A 120 -4.49 10.24 9.81
C THR A 120 -4.77 11.03 8.54
N LEU A 121 -3.86 10.95 7.56
CA LEU A 121 -3.93 11.74 6.32
C LEU A 121 -3.51 10.87 5.13
N GLU A 122 -4.20 11.03 4.01
CA GLU A 122 -3.87 10.40 2.73
C GLU A 122 -3.20 11.40 1.79
N TYR A 123 -2.06 11.01 1.23
CA TYR A 123 -1.31 11.82 0.27
C TYR A 123 -1.48 11.25 -1.13
N THR A 124 -1.94 12.08 -2.06
CA THR A 124 -1.91 11.76 -3.49
C THR A 124 -0.63 12.29 -4.09
N ILE A 125 0.35 11.39 -4.22
CA ILE A 125 1.62 11.68 -4.89
C ILE A 125 1.34 11.74 -6.39
N THR A 126 1.53 12.90 -7.00
CA THR A 126 1.34 13.05 -8.44
C THR A 126 2.46 12.31 -9.16
N LEU A 127 2.19 11.06 -9.53
CA LEU A 127 3.02 10.28 -10.45
C LEU A 127 2.94 11.00 -11.80
N LEU A 128 4.10 11.37 -12.36
CA LEU A 128 4.12 11.93 -13.70
C LEU A 128 3.62 10.82 -14.61
N LEU A 129 2.49 11.07 -15.28
CA LEU A 129 2.11 10.32 -16.46
C LEU A 129 3.16 10.66 -17.50
N ASP A 130 4.20 9.84 -17.63
CA ASP A 130 4.99 9.85 -18.86
C ASP A 130 4.02 9.48 -19.98
N GLN A 131 3.58 10.48 -20.73
CA GLN A 131 2.87 10.28 -21.99
C GLN A 131 3.84 9.68 -23.01
N GLU A 132 4.07 8.36 -22.96
CA GLU A 132 4.66 7.64 -24.07
C GLU A 132 3.89 6.35 -24.37
N SER A 133 3.01 6.46 -25.37
CA SER A 133 2.40 5.41 -26.19
C SER A 133 1.46 4.40 -25.48
N PRO A 134 0.34 3.99 -26.12
CA PRO A 134 -0.44 2.87 -25.63
C PRO A 134 0.45 1.61 -25.63
N PRO A 135 0.55 0.86 -24.52
CA PRO A 135 1.21 -0.43 -24.57
C PRO A 135 0.41 -1.28 -25.56
N GLU A 136 1.02 -1.63 -26.68
CA GLU A 136 0.54 -2.75 -27.50
C GLU A 136 0.22 -3.91 -26.57
N SER A 137 -0.85 -4.65 -26.87
CA SER A 137 -1.32 -5.82 -26.16
C SER A 137 -0.28 -6.95 -26.20
N LYS A 138 0.83 -6.75 -25.49
CA LYS A 138 1.84 -7.74 -25.17
C LYS A 138 1.38 -8.37 -23.87
N LEU A 139 1.28 -9.69 -23.87
CA LEU A 139 1.10 -10.48 -22.68
C LEU A 139 2.31 -10.24 -21.77
N VAL A 140 2.20 -9.31 -20.83
CA VAL A 140 3.25 -9.04 -19.84
C VAL A 140 3.11 -10.07 -18.73
N ILE A 141 3.80 -11.20 -18.86
CA ILE A 141 4.11 -12.02 -17.69
C ILE A 141 5.11 -11.23 -16.86
N VAL A 142 4.70 -10.76 -15.69
CA VAL A 142 5.61 -10.18 -14.69
C VAL A 142 6.52 -11.28 -14.17
N GLY A 143 7.60 -11.52 -14.91
CA GLY A 143 8.68 -12.45 -14.59
C GLY A 143 10.00 -11.72 -14.44
N LYS A 144 10.04 -10.55 -13.78
CA LYS A 144 11.32 -9.94 -13.42
C LYS A 144 11.86 -10.64 -12.16
N ARG A 145 12.75 -11.62 -12.40
CA ARG A 145 13.67 -12.17 -11.41
C ARG A 145 14.28 -11.04 -10.56
N ARG A 146 13.98 -10.97 -9.26
CA ARG A 146 15.02 -10.58 -8.29
C ARG A 146 15.97 -11.77 -8.19
N LYS A 147 17.28 -11.53 -8.37
CA LYS A 147 18.32 -12.56 -8.21
C LYS A 147 18.16 -13.21 -6.81
N PRO A 148 18.20 -14.54 -6.69
CA PRO A 148 18.33 -15.18 -5.40
C PRO A 148 19.79 -15.08 -4.97
N GLU A 149 20.08 -14.28 -3.95
CA GLU A 149 21.34 -14.41 -3.23
C GLU A 149 21.29 -15.67 -2.37
N THR A 150 22.28 -16.51 -2.57
CA THR A 150 22.44 -17.84 -1.99
C THR A 150 22.79 -17.76 -0.50
N SER A 151 22.00 -18.49 0.31
CA SER A 151 22.34 -19.18 1.55
C SER A 151 23.37 -18.55 2.52
N THR A 152 22.93 -18.21 3.74
CA THR A 152 23.14 -19.01 4.97
C THR A 152 22.65 -18.28 6.22
N GLY A 153 21.96 -19.00 7.12
CA GLY A 153 21.93 -18.76 8.57
C GLY A 153 21.31 -17.46 9.10
N TRP A 154 20.03 -17.51 9.50
CA TRP A 154 19.43 -16.48 10.35
C TRP A 154 19.92 -16.66 11.79
N SER A 155 21.06 -16.04 12.13
CA SER A 155 21.51 -15.85 13.51
C SER A 155 21.22 -14.41 13.92
N LEU A 156 20.37 -14.23 14.93
CA LEU A 156 20.15 -12.95 15.60
C LEU A 156 21.44 -12.55 16.34
N ARG A 157 22.29 -11.75 15.71
CA ARG A 157 23.29 -10.94 16.40
C ARG A 157 23.31 -9.53 15.83
N SER A 158 23.25 -8.57 16.74
CA SER A 158 23.37 -7.13 16.52
C SER A 158 24.53 -6.81 15.58
N ALA A 159 24.23 -6.13 14.47
CA ALA A 159 25.23 -5.55 13.59
C ALA A 159 25.02 -4.04 13.54
N GLU A 160 26.04 -3.34 14.03
CA GLU A 160 26.21 -1.90 14.04
C GLU A 160 26.22 -1.37 12.60
N LEU A 161 25.32 -0.43 12.29
CA LEU A 161 25.27 0.24 10.99
C LEU A 161 26.20 1.46 11.01
N HIS A 162 27.47 1.22 10.70
CA HIS A 162 28.33 2.25 10.10
C HIS A 162 28.45 2.00 8.60
N THR A 163 28.39 3.11 7.85
CA THR A 163 28.73 3.33 6.43
C THR A 163 27.60 3.23 5.39
N ASN A 164 27.30 4.41 4.84
CA ASN A 164 26.89 4.70 3.46
C ASN A 164 25.77 3.84 2.86
N ILE A 165 24.54 4.08 3.35
CA ILE A 165 23.33 3.76 2.57
C ILE A 165 23.17 4.85 1.51
N PHE A 166 23.59 4.48 0.30
CA PHE A 166 23.24 5.11 -0.96
C PHE A 166 21.72 5.32 -1.02
N ILE A 167 21.32 6.56 -1.27
CA ILE A 167 19.93 7.05 -1.28
C ILE A 167 19.07 6.23 -2.24
N PRO A 168 17.99 5.55 -1.82
CA PRO A 168 16.88 5.29 -2.72
C PRO A 168 15.97 6.51 -2.65
N ALA A 169 15.73 7.14 -3.80
CA ALA A 169 14.61 8.06 -3.97
C ALA A 169 13.31 7.28 -3.68
N PHE A 170 12.83 7.33 -2.44
CA PHE A 170 11.68 6.53 -1.99
C PHE A 170 10.34 6.97 -2.61
N PHE A 171 10.30 8.14 -3.24
CA PHE A 171 9.23 8.55 -4.15
C PHE A 171 9.76 8.63 -5.57
N GLN A 172 10.39 7.56 -6.07
CA GLN A 172 10.50 7.41 -7.50
C GLN A 172 9.06 7.27 -8.01
N LYS A 173 8.59 8.30 -8.71
CA LYS A 173 7.27 8.32 -9.32
C LYS A 173 7.18 7.10 -10.23
N ALA A 174 6.57 6.02 -9.75
CA ALA A 174 6.34 4.84 -10.56
C ALA A 174 5.31 5.21 -11.63
N PRO A 175 5.47 4.78 -12.89
CA PRO A 175 4.43 4.97 -13.88
C PRO A 175 3.15 4.29 -13.39
N VAL A 176 2.01 4.94 -13.59
CA VAL A 176 0.71 4.36 -13.28
C VAL A 176 0.53 3.12 -14.16
N THR A 177 0.67 1.94 -13.57
CA THR A 177 0.37 0.70 -14.28
C THR A 177 -1.13 0.45 -14.25
N PRO A 178 -1.75 0.06 -15.38
CA PRO A 178 -3.16 -0.33 -15.37
C PRO A 178 -3.39 -1.49 -14.40
N MET A 179 -4.61 -1.59 -13.86
CA MET A 179 -5.00 -2.75 -13.07
C MET A 179 -4.98 -4.00 -13.93
N ILE A 180 -4.60 -5.14 -13.33
CA ILE A 180 -4.53 -6.43 -14.00
C ILE A 180 -5.47 -7.39 -13.29
N PHE A 181 -6.44 -7.95 -14.00
CA PHE A 181 -7.33 -9.01 -13.52
C PHE A 181 -7.11 -10.28 -14.34
N LEU A 182 -6.72 -11.36 -13.66
CA LEU A 182 -6.51 -12.67 -14.28
C LEU A 182 -7.59 -13.64 -13.79
N TYR A 183 -8.51 -14.01 -14.67
CA TYR A 183 -9.53 -15.01 -14.38
C TYR A 183 -8.94 -16.40 -14.60
N VAL A 184 -8.94 -17.22 -13.54
CA VAL A 184 -8.50 -18.62 -13.59
C VAL A 184 -9.70 -19.49 -13.30
N MET A 185 -10.21 -20.19 -14.32
CA MET A 185 -11.49 -20.89 -14.27
C MET A 185 -11.32 -22.40 -14.36
N ASP A 186 -11.98 -23.13 -13.48
CA ASP A 186 -12.14 -24.57 -13.61
C ASP A 186 -13.23 -24.89 -14.66
N THR A 187 -12.95 -25.86 -15.51
CA THR A 187 -13.89 -26.38 -16.53
C THR A 187 -14.48 -27.73 -16.12
N CYS A 188 -14.02 -28.34 -15.04
CA CYS A 188 -14.53 -29.60 -14.49
C CYS A 188 -15.74 -29.38 -13.56
N LEU A 189 -16.69 -28.55 -14.01
CA LEU A 189 -17.92 -28.21 -13.28
C LEU A 189 -19.15 -28.73 -14.03
N GLU A 190 -20.26 -28.88 -13.30
CA GLU A 190 -21.56 -29.16 -13.91
C GLU A 190 -22.05 -27.98 -14.75
N GLU A 191 -22.86 -28.24 -15.78
CA GLU A 191 -23.26 -27.24 -16.77
C GLU A 191 -23.99 -26.03 -16.15
N ALA A 192 -24.85 -26.27 -15.15
CA ALA A 192 -25.58 -25.22 -14.45
C ALA A 192 -24.62 -24.29 -13.67
N GLU A 193 -23.66 -24.86 -12.94
CA GLU A 193 -22.66 -24.09 -12.19
C GLU A 193 -21.73 -23.33 -13.13
N PHE A 194 -21.31 -23.97 -14.23
CA PHE A 194 -20.46 -23.35 -15.23
C PHE A 194 -21.16 -22.16 -15.92
N SER A 195 -22.46 -22.29 -16.21
CA SER A 195 -23.29 -21.20 -16.74
C SER A 195 -23.40 -20.01 -15.77
N ASN A 196 -23.59 -20.30 -14.48
CA ASN A 196 -23.62 -19.28 -13.42
C ASN A 196 -22.26 -18.59 -13.28
N LEU A 197 -21.17 -19.34 -13.28
CA LEU A 197 -19.79 -18.83 -13.22
C LEU A 197 -19.49 -17.89 -14.39
N LYS A 198 -19.85 -18.31 -15.61
CA LYS A 198 -19.71 -17.49 -16.82
C LYS A 198 -20.45 -16.16 -16.70
N SER A 199 -21.69 -16.20 -16.23
CA SER A 199 -22.52 -15.00 -16.04
C SER A 199 -21.92 -14.05 -14.99
N ALA A 200 -21.43 -14.58 -13.88
CA ALA A 200 -20.78 -13.80 -12.83
C ALA A 200 -19.50 -13.10 -13.32
N ILE A 201 -18.68 -13.79 -14.12
CA ILE A 201 -17.47 -13.19 -14.70
C ILE A 201 -17.82 -12.12 -15.74
N GLN A 202 -18.83 -12.35 -16.58
CA GLN A 202 -19.31 -11.33 -17.52
C GLN A 202 -19.77 -10.06 -16.79
N GLN A 203 -20.49 -10.21 -15.68
CA GLN A 203 -20.89 -9.08 -14.83
C GLN A 203 -19.68 -8.38 -14.21
N SER A 204 -18.71 -9.14 -13.68
CA SER A 204 -17.48 -8.57 -13.12
C SER A 204 -16.70 -7.76 -14.15
N ILE A 205 -16.50 -8.28 -15.38
CA ILE A 205 -15.80 -7.58 -16.45
C ILE A 205 -16.50 -6.26 -16.80
N ALA A 206 -17.83 -6.23 -16.80
CA ALA A 206 -18.61 -5.01 -17.07
C ALA A 206 -18.42 -3.91 -16.02
N THR A 207 -17.98 -4.26 -14.80
CA THR A 207 -17.68 -3.29 -13.73
C THR A 207 -16.23 -2.79 -13.73
N LEU A 208 -15.34 -3.40 -14.51
CA LEU A 208 -13.93 -3.03 -14.52
C LEU A 208 -13.71 -1.71 -15.28
N PRO A 209 -12.77 -0.86 -14.82
CA PRO A 209 -12.37 0.33 -15.57
C PRO A 209 -11.84 0.00 -16.98
N PRO A 210 -12.06 0.84 -18.00
CA PRO A 210 -11.70 0.56 -19.39
C PRO A 210 -10.20 0.33 -19.64
N SER A 211 -9.33 0.87 -18.80
CA SER A 211 -7.87 0.71 -18.90
C SER A 211 -7.36 -0.59 -18.27
N THR A 212 -8.24 -1.41 -17.69
CA THR A 212 -7.87 -2.66 -17.02
C THR A 212 -7.41 -3.71 -18.02
N LEU A 213 -6.28 -4.34 -17.74
CA LEU A 213 -5.82 -5.51 -18.48
C LEU A 213 -6.50 -6.76 -17.93
N VAL A 214 -7.18 -7.49 -18.79
CA VAL A 214 -7.86 -8.75 -18.44
C VAL A 214 -7.13 -9.93 -19.08
N GLY A 215 -6.92 -10.99 -18.32
CA GLY A 215 -6.41 -12.28 -18.79
C GLY A 215 -7.37 -13.41 -18.45
N LEU A 216 -7.33 -14.48 -19.25
CA LEU A 216 -8.13 -15.68 -19.05
C LEU A 216 -7.28 -16.94 -19.10
N ILE A 217 -7.39 -17.76 -18.07
CA ILE A 217 -6.85 -19.12 -18.00
C ILE A 217 -8.01 -20.06 -17.67
N THR A 218 -8.17 -21.13 -18.43
CA THR A 218 -9.12 -22.20 -18.10
C THR A 218 -8.35 -23.48 -17.86
N PHE A 219 -8.75 -24.26 -16.85
CA PHE A 219 -8.08 -25.51 -16.52
C PHE A 219 -9.05 -26.66 -16.32
N GLY A 220 -8.51 -27.87 -16.50
CA GLY A 220 -9.15 -29.16 -16.25
C GLY A 220 -8.03 -30.18 -16.21
N ARG A 221 -8.05 -31.20 -17.09
CA ARG A 221 -6.88 -32.09 -17.29
C ARG A 221 -5.65 -31.36 -17.86
N MET A 222 -5.90 -30.32 -18.66
CA MET A 222 -4.89 -29.46 -19.27
C MET A 222 -5.17 -28.02 -18.87
N VAL A 223 -4.13 -27.17 -18.91
CA VAL A 223 -4.25 -25.74 -18.62
C VAL A 223 -4.18 -24.97 -19.94
N HIS A 224 -5.17 -24.15 -20.20
CA HIS A 224 -5.27 -23.32 -21.41
C HIS A 224 -5.07 -21.86 -21.03
N ILE A 225 -4.05 -21.22 -21.61
CA ILE A 225 -3.82 -19.79 -21.52
C ILE A 225 -4.39 -19.16 -22.79
N HIS A 226 -5.39 -18.29 -22.66
CA HIS A 226 -6.13 -17.75 -23.80
C HIS A 226 -5.50 -16.46 -24.30
N ARG A 227 -5.25 -16.38 -25.62
CA ARG A 227 -4.86 -15.14 -26.28
C ARG A 227 -6.13 -14.36 -26.61
N LEU A 228 -6.40 -13.32 -25.84
CA LEU A 228 -7.49 -12.40 -26.14
C LEU A 228 -7.11 -11.52 -27.33
N ASN A 229 -8.11 -11.06 -28.09
CA ASN A 229 -7.95 -10.22 -29.29
C ASN A 229 -7.10 -10.86 -30.41
N SER A 230 -7.22 -12.19 -30.62
CA SER A 230 -6.48 -12.94 -31.66
C SER A 230 -7.10 -12.90 -33.05
N GLY A 231 -7.99 -11.92 -33.33
CA GLY A 231 -8.74 -11.84 -34.59
C GLY A 231 -9.92 -12.83 -34.65
N PRO A 232 -10.28 -13.37 -35.83
CA PRO A 232 -11.47 -14.22 -35.99
C PRO A 232 -11.33 -15.62 -35.38
N ILE A 233 -10.11 -16.03 -35.02
CA ILE A 233 -9.81 -17.36 -34.48
C ILE A 233 -9.34 -17.22 -33.04
N ALA A 234 -9.96 -17.95 -32.12
CA ALA A 234 -9.50 -18.03 -30.74
C ALA A 234 -8.20 -18.86 -30.66
N LYS A 235 -7.09 -18.23 -30.23
CA LYS A 235 -5.82 -18.92 -29.99
C LYS A 235 -5.65 -19.15 -28.48
N SER A 236 -5.21 -20.34 -28.09
CA SER A 236 -4.78 -20.64 -26.71
C SER A 236 -3.50 -21.48 -26.71
N TRP A 237 -2.69 -21.32 -25.67
CA TRP A 237 -1.53 -22.16 -25.41
C TRP A 237 -1.89 -23.21 -24.36
N VAL A 238 -1.49 -24.46 -24.59
CA VAL A 238 -1.91 -25.59 -23.78
C VAL A 238 -0.72 -26.17 -23.03
N PHE A 239 -0.85 -26.25 -21.71
CA PHE A 239 0.16 -26.78 -20.80
C PHE A 239 -0.37 -28.03 -20.08
N LYS A 240 0.53 -28.98 -19.80
CA LYS A 240 0.16 -30.21 -19.07
C LYS A 240 -0.11 -29.86 -17.60
N GLY A 241 -1.31 -30.18 -17.09
CA GLY A 241 -1.67 -29.91 -15.70
C GLY A 241 -0.88 -30.73 -14.67
N THR A 242 -0.19 -31.80 -15.10
CA THR A 242 0.61 -32.68 -14.22
C THR A 242 2.06 -32.25 -14.07
N LYS A 243 2.48 -31.17 -14.73
CA LYS A 243 3.86 -30.67 -14.70
C LYS A 243 3.89 -29.25 -14.15
N ASP A 244 4.79 -28.99 -13.20
CA ASP A 244 5.07 -27.64 -12.75
C ASP A 244 6.00 -26.91 -13.73
N TYR A 245 5.65 -25.67 -14.03
CA TYR A 245 6.41 -24.81 -14.95
C TYR A 245 6.93 -23.59 -14.21
N THR A 246 8.19 -23.25 -14.45
CA THR A 246 8.78 -21.98 -14.01
C THR A 246 8.33 -20.82 -14.92
N GLY A 247 8.35 -19.58 -14.42
CA GLY A 247 7.99 -18.41 -15.21
C GLY A 247 8.78 -18.27 -16.52
N ALA A 248 10.06 -18.67 -16.54
CA ALA A 248 10.88 -18.68 -17.75
C ALA A 248 10.41 -19.72 -18.78
N GLN A 249 10.02 -20.91 -18.34
CA GLN A 249 9.50 -21.95 -19.24
C GLN A 249 8.15 -21.56 -19.83
N ILE A 250 7.28 -20.92 -19.03
CA ILE A 250 6.01 -20.39 -19.50
C ILE A 250 6.28 -19.28 -20.53
N GLN A 251 7.19 -18.35 -20.24
CA GLN A 251 7.53 -17.26 -21.16
C GLN A 251 7.99 -17.79 -22.53
N VAL A 252 8.85 -18.82 -22.55
CA VAL A 252 9.26 -19.47 -23.80
C VAL A 252 8.07 -20.11 -24.50
N GLY A 253 7.26 -20.90 -23.79
CA GLY A 253 6.12 -21.60 -24.38
C GLY A 253 4.99 -20.69 -24.89
N LEU A 254 4.95 -19.42 -24.46
CA LEU A 254 4.02 -18.41 -24.97
C LEU A 254 4.59 -17.56 -26.11
N SER A 255 5.91 -17.64 -26.34
CA SER A 255 6.59 -16.91 -27.42
C SER A 255 6.51 -17.62 -28.76
N ASP A 256 6.15 -18.91 -28.76
CA ASP A 256 5.86 -19.75 -29.93
C ASP A 256 4.40 -19.56 -30.43
#